data_AF-A0A0J9RGK8-F1
#
_entry.id   AF-A0A0J9RGK8-F1
#
_cell.length_a   1.000
_cell.length_b   1.000
_cell.length_c   1.000
_cell.angle_alpha   90.00
_cell.angle_beta   90.00
_cell.angle_gamma   90.00
#
_symmetry.space_group_name_H-M   'P 1'
#
loop_
_entity.id
_entity.type
_entity.pdbx_description
1 polymer ?
#
loop_
_entity_poly.entity_id
_entity_poly.type
_entity_poly.pdbx_seq_one_letter_code
_entity_poly.pdbx_strand_id
1 'polypeptide(L)'
;MCCNANRQILCVFIGVLAILIATLCLGFTFYRLCTTGISHWEEASLVAWVSIILAAIPLIIGAIKEIPYLLVIWIVVAIISGVSLLVIQIEIFNNFFNTDPDTAFHILGGMVIIVFVLLISCFIYFPYTYARELEGD
;
A
#
# COMPACT_ATOMS: atom_id res chain seq x y z
N MET A 1 -20.54 21.88 6.97
CA MET A 1 -20.59 20.85 8.03
C MET A 1 -20.79 19.41 7.51
N CYS A 2 -21.47 19.14 6.38
CA CYS A 2 -21.63 17.76 5.88
C CYS A 2 -20.45 17.17 5.08
N CYS A 3 -19.45 17.97 4.66
CA CYS A 3 -18.30 17.46 3.90
C CYS A 3 -17.19 16.85 4.80
N ASN A 4 -17.08 17.29 6.05
CA ASN A 4 -15.96 16.92 6.93
C ASN A 4 -16.06 15.45 7.38
N ALA A 5 -17.25 15.01 7.82
CA ALA A 5 -17.51 13.61 8.19
C ALA A 5 -17.27 12.62 7.04
N ASN A 6 -17.50 13.05 5.79
CA ASN A 6 -17.31 12.19 4.63
C ASN A 6 -15.82 11.89 4.37
N ARG A 7 -14.94 12.87 4.59
CA ARG A 7 -13.49 12.71 4.38
C ARG A 7 -12.81 11.95 5.51
N GLN A 8 -13.28 12.15 6.74
CA GLN A 8 -12.86 11.32 7.88
C GLN A 8 -13.17 9.84 7.64
N ILE A 9 -14.39 9.51 7.21
CA ILE A 9 -14.81 8.13 6.90
C ILE A 9 -13.98 7.55 5.75
N LEU A 10 -13.69 8.32 4.70
CA LEU A 10 -12.81 7.90 3.61
C LEU A 10 -11.40 7.57 4.10
N CYS A 11 -10.85 8.37 5.02
CA CYS A 11 -9.53 8.14 5.58
C CYS A 11 -9.47 6.84 6.41
N VAL A 12 -10.51 6.59 7.22
CA VAL A 12 -10.67 5.32 7.95
C VAL A 12 -10.82 4.15 6.98
N PHE A 13 -11.65 4.31 5.93
CA PHE A 13 -11.83 3.29 4.90
C PHE A 13 -10.52 2.93 4.19
N ILE A 14 -9.69 3.93 3.87
CA ILE A 14 -8.36 3.71 3.28
C ILE A 14 -7.44 2.93 4.23
N GLY A 15 -7.44 3.25 5.52
CA GLY A 15 -6.67 2.49 6.51
C GLY A 15 -7.11 1.03 6.60
N VAL A 16 -8.42 0.77 6.63
CA VAL A 16 -8.96 -0.60 6.63
C VAL A 16 -8.63 -1.33 5.33
N LEU A 17 -8.79 -0.66 4.19
CA LEU A 17 -8.46 -1.22 2.88
C LEU A 17 -6.98 -1.59 2.79
N ALA A 18 -6.09 -0.76 3.32
CA ALA A 18 -4.66 -1.04 3.37
C ALA A 18 -4.35 -2.30 4.19
N ILE A 19 -5.01 -2.48 5.34
CA ILE A 19 -4.86 -3.70 6.16
C ILE A 19 -5.36 -4.94 5.39
N LEU A 20 -6.50 -4.85 4.72
CA LEU A 20 -7.06 -5.98 3.95
C LEU A 20 -6.15 -6.38 2.78
N ILE A 21 -5.67 -5.41 2.01
CA ILE A 21 -4.78 -5.67 0.88
C ILE A 21 -3.44 -6.20 1.38
N ALA A 22 -2.87 -5.59 2.43
CA ALA A 22 -1.60 -6.03 2.98
C ALA A 22 -1.67 -7.46 3.53
N THR A 23 -2.75 -7.84 4.22
CA THR A 23 -2.92 -9.21 4.73
C THR A 23 -3.08 -10.23 3.61
N LEU A 24 -3.83 -9.91 2.55
CA LEU A 24 -3.92 -10.73 1.34
C LEU A 24 -2.54 -10.92 0.67
N CYS A 25 -1.80 -9.82 0.46
CA CYS A 25 -0.48 -9.86 -0.17
C CYS A 25 0.56 -10.58 0.70
N LEU A 26 0.52 -10.41 2.02
CA LEU A 26 1.35 -11.16 2.96
C LEU A 26 1.04 -12.66 2.85
N GLY A 27 -0.23 -13.06 2.89
CA GLY A 27 -0.62 -14.46 2.78
C GLY A 27 -0.12 -15.11 1.49
N PHE A 28 -0.24 -14.41 0.36
CA PHE A 28 0.28 -14.87 -0.92
C PHE A 28 1.82 -14.98 -0.93
N THR A 29 2.51 -13.98 -0.38
CA THR A 29 3.99 -13.96 -0.32
C THR A 29 4.52 -15.07 0.60
N PHE A 30 3.89 -15.29 1.76
CA PHE A 30 4.21 -16.40 2.67
C PHE A 30 4.01 -17.76 2.01
N TYR A 31 2.91 -17.96 1.28
CA TYR A 31 2.67 -19.19 0.54
C TYR A 31 3.78 -19.47 -0.48
N ARG A 32 4.20 -18.43 -1.24
CA ARG A 32 5.31 -18.54 -2.19
C ARG A 32 6.65 -18.84 -1.52
N LEU A 33 6.97 -18.18 -0.41
CA LEU A 33 8.20 -18.45 0.36
C LEU A 33 8.29 -19.91 0.82
N CYS A 34 7.16 -20.48 1.26
CA CYS A 34 7.09 -21.88 1.69
C CYS A 34 7.19 -22.89 0.54
N THR A 35 6.84 -22.51 -0.69
CA THR A 35 6.71 -23.44 -1.83
C THR A 35 7.85 -23.33 -2.85
N THR A 36 8.36 -22.11 -3.08
CA THR A 36 9.36 -21.81 -4.10
C THR A 36 10.75 -21.48 -3.52
N GLY A 37 10.87 -21.43 -2.19
CA GLY A 37 12.10 -21.08 -1.50
C GLY A 37 12.21 -19.58 -1.20
N ILE A 38 13.29 -19.18 -0.53
CA ILE A 38 13.50 -17.78 -0.11
C ILE A 38 14.17 -16.99 -1.22
N SER A 39 13.45 -16.02 -1.79
CA SER A 39 14.04 -14.96 -2.61
C SER A 39 14.16 -13.65 -1.81
N HIS A 40 15.30 -12.96 -1.91
CA HIS A 40 15.53 -11.70 -1.20
C HIS A 40 14.46 -10.63 -1.51
N TRP A 41 13.88 -10.65 -2.71
CA TRP A 41 12.82 -9.73 -3.11
C TRP A 41 11.48 -10.04 -2.43
N GLU A 42 11.14 -11.31 -2.21
CA GLU A 42 9.93 -11.69 -1.47
C GLU A 42 10.05 -11.34 0.02
N GLU A 43 11.23 -11.51 0.63
CA GLU A 43 11.49 -11.05 2.00
C GLU A 43 11.34 -9.53 2.11
N ALA A 44 11.89 -8.76 1.16
CA ALA A 44 11.74 -7.31 1.12
C ALA A 44 10.26 -6.90 0.97
N SER A 45 9.48 -7.63 0.16
CA SER A 45 8.04 -7.41 0.00
C SER A 45 7.30 -7.60 1.33
N LEU A 46 7.62 -8.64 2.10
CA LEU A 46 7.03 -8.87 3.42
C LEU A 46 7.26 -7.69 4.36
N VAL A 47 8.51 -7.20 4.44
CA VAL A 47 8.88 -6.09 5.31
C VAL A 47 8.12 -4.82 4.92
N ALA A 48 8.02 -4.53 3.62
CA ALA A 48 7.28 -3.37 3.14
C ALA A 48 5.78 -3.46 3.48
N TRP A 49 5.15 -4.62 3.32
CA TRP A 49 3.74 -4.80 3.71
C TRP A 49 3.50 -4.70 5.21
N VAL A 50 4.39 -5.26 6.03
CA VAL A 50 4.31 -5.13 7.50
C VAL A 50 4.40 -3.66 7.91
N SER A 51 5.28 -2.87 7.27
CA SER A 51 5.38 -1.43 7.56
C SER A 51 4.08 -0.67 7.23
N ILE A 52 3.38 -1.05 6.15
CA ILE A 52 2.07 -0.48 5.79
C ILE A 52 1.02 -0.84 6.84
N ILE A 53 0.96 -2.09 7.32
CA ILE A 53 0.00 -2.50 8.36
C ILE A 53 0.24 -1.70 9.65
N LEU A 54 1.51 -1.58 10.08
CA LEU A 54 1.86 -0.83 11.28
C LEU A 54 1.50 0.65 11.16
N ALA A 55 1.67 1.25 9.97
CA ALA A 55 1.31 2.63 9.71
C ALA A 55 -0.21 2.85 9.50
N ALA A 56 -0.98 1.81 9.16
CA ALA A 56 -2.43 1.93 9.00
C ALA A 56 -3.13 2.22 10.34
N ILE A 57 -2.57 1.75 11.45
CA ILE A 57 -3.07 2.02 12.80
C ILE A 57 -3.06 3.53 13.14
N PRO A 58 -1.92 4.24 13.05
CA PRO A 58 -1.89 5.69 13.27
C PRO A 58 -2.73 6.46 12.25
N LEU A 59 -2.91 5.97 11.01
CA LEU A 59 -3.84 6.58 10.07
C LEU A 59 -5.28 6.57 10.62
N ILE A 60 -5.77 5.42 11.05
CA ILE A 60 -7.14 5.27 11.57
C ILE A 60 -7.33 6.10 12.84
N ILE A 61 -6.37 6.04 13.77
CA ILE A 61 -6.40 6.83 15.01
C ILE A 61 -6.34 8.32 14.70
N GLY A 62 -5.45 8.74 13.80
CA GLY A 62 -5.30 10.12 13.36
C GLY A 62 -6.57 10.66 12.70
N ALA A 63 -7.24 9.84 11.89
CA ALA A 63 -8.51 10.20 11.30
C ALA A 63 -9.61 10.40 12.35
N ILE A 64 -9.75 9.49 13.31
CA ILE A 64 -10.78 9.55 14.36
C ILE A 64 -10.52 10.69 15.35
N LYS A 65 -9.26 10.92 15.70
CA LYS A 65 -8.85 11.94 16.68
C LYS A 65 -8.56 13.31 16.05
N GLU A 66 -8.73 13.44 14.73
CA GLU A 66 -8.50 14.69 14.00
C GLU A 66 -7.07 15.24 14.20
N ILE A 67 -6.07 14.35 14.28
CA ILE A 67 -4.66 14.72 14.52
C ILE A 67 -3.90 14.72 13.19
N PRO A 68 -3.63 15.89 12.58
CA PRO A 68 -3.02 15.96 11.24
C PRO A 68 -1.63 15.32 11.17
N TYR A 69 -0.84 15.40 12.25
CA TYR A 69 0.50 14.81 12.32
C TYR A 69 0.52 13.30 12.06
N LEU A 70 -0.49 12.55 12.55
CA LEU A 70 -0.57 11.11 12.33
C LEU A 70 -0.89 10.75 10.87
N LEU A 71 -1.64 11.62 10.18
CA LEU A 71 -1.92 11.45 8.75
C LEU A 71 -0.68 11.72 7.90
N VAL A 72 0.12 12.72 8.28
CA VAL A 72 1.39 13.00 7.62
C VAL A 72 2.36 11.83 7.77
N ILE A 73 2.45 11.21 8.96
CA ILE A 73 3.25 9.99 9.17
C ILE A 73 2.81 8.88 8.22
N TRP A 74 1.49 8.63 8.10
CA TRP A 74 0.98 7.65 7.14
C TRP A 74 1.40 7.97 5.71
N ILE A 75 1.26 9.22 5.26
CA ILE A 75 1.62 9.63 3.89
C ILE A 75 3.10 9.33 3.62
N VAL A 76 3.99 9.69 4.54
CA VAL A 76 5.44 9.45 4.41
C VAL A 76 5.73 7.95 4.31
N VAL A 77 5.15 7.14 5.20
CA VAL A 77 5.36 5.67 5.18
C VAL A 77 4.76 5.06 3.91
N ALA A 78 3.56 5.46 3.51
CA ALA A 78 2.90 4.97 2.30
C ALA A 78 3.69 5.29 1.03
N ILE A 79 4.35 6.45 0.96
CA ILE A 79 5.25 6.80 -0.15
C ILE A 79 6.48 5.90 -0.15
N ILE A 80 7.20 5.81 0.98
CA ILE A 80 8.45 5.05 1.05
C ILE A 80 8.19 3.57 0.78
N SER A 81 7.23 2.98 1.49
CA SER A 81 6.88 1.57 1.37
C SER A 81 6.19 1.27 0.04
N GLY A 82 5.34 2.17 -0.46
CA GLY A 82 4.67 2.02 -1.75
C GLY A 82 5.64 2.05 -2.93
N VAL A 83 6.56 3.01 -2.96
CA VAL A 83 7.61 3.07 -4.00
C VAL A 83 8.52 1.85 -3.91
N SER A 84 8.90 1.43 -2.71
CA SER A 84 9.68 0.21 -2.50
C SER A 84 8.95 -1.02 -3.05
N LEU A 85 7.65 -1.16 -2.78
CA LEU A 85 6.83 -2.24 -3.32
C LEU A 85 6.75 -2.23 -4.84
N LEU A 86 6.66 -1.06 -5.48
CA LEU A 86 6.68 -0.98 -6.95
C LEU A 86 7.98 -1.54 -7.53
N VAL A 87 9.13 -1.14 -6.99
CA VAL A 87 10.44 -1.63 -7.44
C VAL A 87 10.56 -3.14 -7.21
N ILE A 88 10.18 -3.62 -6.03
CA ILE A 88 10.21 -5.05 -5.68
C ILE A 88 9.33 -5.87 -6.65
N GLN A 89 8.12 -5.41 -6.95
CA GLN A 89 7.22 -6.12 -7.87
C GLN A 89 7.78 -6.15 -9.30
N ILE A 90 8.36 -5.05 -9.78
CA ILE A 90 9.01 -5.01 -11.10
C ILE A 90 10.12 -6.07 -11.18
N GLU A 91 10.97 -6.19 -10.15
CA GLU A 91 12.05 -7.19 -10.13
C GLU A 91 11.53 -8.63 -10.03
N ILE A 92 10.47 -8.87 -9.24
CA ILE A 92 9.82 -10.18 -9.16
C ILE A 92 9.25 -10.58 -10.53
N PHE A 93 8.57 -9.67 -11.22
CA PHE A 93 8.02 -9.92 -12.55
C PHE A 93 9.13 -10.09 -13.60
N ASN A 94 10.20 -9.29 -13.53
CA ASN A 94 11.35 -9.42 -14.43
C ASN A 94 11.99 -10.82 -14.32
N ASN A 95 12.24 -11.30 -13.10
CA ASN A 95 12.75 -12.65 -12.88
C ASN A 95 11.80 -13.75 -13.38
N PHE A 96 10.49 -13.55 -13.19
CA PHE A 96 9.48 -14.48 -13.66
C PHE A 96 9.43 -14.54 -15.20
N PHE A 97 9.43 -13.40 -15.89
CA PHE A 97 9.41 -13.31 -17.35
C PHE A 97 10.67 -13.86 -18.01
N ASN A 98 11.83 -13.73 -17.36
CA ASN A 98 13.06 -14.34 -17.85
C ASN A 98 13.01 -15.88 -17.79
N THR A 99 12.14 -16.45 -16.96
CA THR A 99 11.99 -17.90 -16.79
C THR A 99 10.90 -18.47 -17.68
N ASP A 100 9.75 -17.79 -17.80
CA ASP A 100 8.63 -18.17 -18.66
C ASP A 100 8.21 -17.00 -19.59
N PRO A 101 8.50 -17.07 -20.91
CA PRO A 101 8.34 -15.95 -21.84
C PRO A 101 6.92 -15.79 -22.42
N ASP A 102 5.89 -16.37 -21.79
CA ASP A 102 4.52 -16.22 -22.30
C ASP A 102 4.03 -14.77 -22.13
N THR A 103 3.72 -14.15 -23.27
CA THR A 103 3.17 -12.80 -23.42
C THR A 103 1.98 -12.49 -22.51
N ALA A 104 1.15 -13.49 -22.16
CA ALA A 104 0.04 -13.31 -21.25
C ALA A 104 0.49 -12.82 -19.85
N PHE A 105 1.63 -13.33 -19.35
CA PHE A 105 2.16 -12.92 -18.06
C PHE A 105 2.70 -11.50 -18.07
N HIS A 106 3.27 -11.04 -19.19
CA HIS A 106 3.73 -9.66 -19.34
C HIS A 106 2.58 -8.65 -19.22
N ILE A 107 1.45 -8.94 -19.88
CA ILE A 107 0.26 -8.08 -19.81
C ILE A 107 -0.30 -8.08 -18.38
N LEU A 108 -0.37 -9.25 -17.73
CA LEU A 108 -0.83 -9.38 -16.35
C LEU A 108 0.06 -8.59 -15.38
N GLY A 109 1.38 -8.72 -15.47
CA GLY A 109 2.32 -7.98 -14.61
C GLY A 109 2.19 -6.47 -14.80
N GLY A 110 2.06 -6.00 -16.04
CA GLY A 110 1.79 -4.59 -16.33
C GLY A 110 0.49 -4.09 -15.69
N MET A 111 -0.60 -4.85 -15.81
CA MET A 111 -1.88 -4.52 -15.16
C MET A 111 -1.76 -4.44 -13.63
N VAL A 112 -1.06 -5.39 -13.01
CA VAL A 112 -0.84 -5.40 -11.55
C VAL A 112 -0.06 -4.15 -11.12
N ILE A 113 1.00 -3.77 -11.83
CA ILE A 113 1.79 -2.56 -11.53
C ILE A 113 0.91 -1.30 -11.60
N ILE A 114 0.05 -1.18 -12.62
CA ILE A 114 -0.87 -0.04 -12.75
C ILE A 114 -1.82 0.02 -11.55
N VAL A 115 -2.38 -1.11 -11.13
CA VAL A 115 -3.25 -1.18 -9.95
C VAL A 115 -2.52 -0.75 -8.68
N PHE A 116 -1.25 -1.14 -8.51
CA PHE A 116 -0.43 -0.70 -7.38
C PHE A 116 -0.18 0.81 -7.38
N VAL A 117 0.12 1.40 -8.54
CA VAL A 117 0.31 2.85 -8.66
C VAL A 117 -0.96 3.61 -8.27
N LEU A 118 -2.12 3.14 -8.74
CA LEU A 118 -3.42 3.71 -8.37
C LEU A 118 -3.70 3.57 -6.87
N LEU A 119 -3.37 2.41 -6.30
CA LEU A 119 -3.55 2.15 -4.87
C LEU A 119 -2.70 3.11 -4.01
N ILE A 120 -1.42 3.27 -4.33
CA ILE A 120 -0.51 4.19 -3.64
C ILE A 120 -1.02 5.64 -3.78
N SER A 121 -1.51 6.00 -4.96
CA SER A 121 -2.11 7.32 -5.21
C SER A 121 -3.31 7.56 -4.29
N CYS A 122 -4.20 6.57 -4.12
CA CYS A 122 -5.31 6.64 -3.18
C CYS A 122 -4.84 6.74 -1.72
N PHE A 123 -3.83 5.97 -1.32
CA PHE A 123 -3.28 6.00 0.04
C PHE A 123 -2.69 7.35 0.41
N ILE A 124 -2.22 8.13 -0.57
CA ILE A 124 -1.66 9.47 -0.34
C ILE A 124 -2.77 10.53 -0.43
N TYR A 125 -3.61 10.46 -1.47
CA TYR A 125 -4.55 11.54 -1.80
C TYR A 125 -5.61 11.78 -0.72
N PHE A 126 -6.28 10.73 -0.23
CA PHE A 126 -7.35 10.91 0.77
C PHE A 126 -6.83 11.42 2.11
N PRO A 127 -5.76 10.84 2.69
CA PRO A 127 -5.20 11.36 3.94
C PRO A 127 -4.62 12.75 3.79
N TYR A 128 -4.01 13.08 2.65
CA TYR A 128 -3.48 14.43 2.39
C TYR A 128 -4.59 15.49 2.32
N THR A 129 -5.65 15.20 1.57
CA THR A 129 -6.79 16.12 1.46
C THR A 129 -7.48 16.36 2.79
N TYR A 130 -7.60 15.33 3.63
CA TYR A 130 -8.16 15.48 4.97
C TYR A 130 -7.20 16.18 5.94
N ALA A 131 -5.90 15.91 5.90
CA ALA A 131 -4.91 16.63 6.71
C ALA A 131 -4.91 18.14 6.41
N ARG A 132 -5.03 18.53 5.14
CA ARG A 132 -5.15 19.94 4.74
C ARG A 132 -6.42 20.63 5.22
N GLU A 133 -7.51 19.87 5.35
CA GLU A 133 -8.76 20.40 5.90
C GLU A 133 -8.61 20.69 7.39
N LEU A 134 -7.96 19.79 8.13
CA LEU A 134 -7.67 19.96 9.56
C LEU A 134 -6.66 21.10 9.86
N GLU A 135 -5.78 21.46 8.91
CA GLU A 135 -4.87 22.61 9.05
C GLU A 135 -5.52 23.95 8.68
N GLY A 136 -6.63 23.92 7.94
CA GLY A 136 -7.34 25.11 7.46
C GLY A 136 -8.48 25.58 8.37
N ASP A 137 -8.88 24.75 9.34
CA ASP A 137 -9.82 25.06 10.43
C ASP A 137 -9.08 25.59 11.68
#